data_AF-A0AA45GAR5-F1
#
_entry.id   AF-A0AA45GAR5-F1
#
_cell.length_a   1.000
_cell.length_b   1.000
_cell.length_c   1.000
_cell.angle_alpha   90.00
_cell.angle_beta   90.00
_cell.angle_gamma   90.00
#
_symmetry.space_group_name_H-M   'P 1'
#
loop_
_entity.id
_entity.type
_entity.pdbx_description
1 polymer ?
#
loop_
_entity_poly.entity_id
_entity_poly.type
_entity_poly.pdbx_seq_one_letter_code
_entity_poly.pdbx_strand_id
1 'polypeptide(L)'
;MTKVEDLPDWAQKEITDTRAEAAKYRVEKNEAVDTAVAAAQVKFQEQLDAASNAKTEVESKLAGAILETSKLKAALGAGIPADKVVEFSDLLKGDTDEELKSHATELKKLFNVDPGKPSTVPAVDPSQGSGNESLPLNGDPLVRAVEAIVRR
;
A
#
# COMPACT_ATOMS: atom_id res chain seq x y z
N MET A 1 -1.81 -79.31 13.03
CA MET A 1 -0.92 -78.17 13.31
C MET A 1 -0.14 -78.52 14.57
N THR A 2 1.16 -78.79 14.44
CA THR A 2 2.05 -78.94 15.60
C THR A 2 2.12 -77.60 16.30
N LYS A 3 1.76 -77.56 17.59
CA LYS A 3 1.88 -76.33 18.37
C LYS A 3 3.36 -76.11 18.69
N VAL A 4 3.72 -74.86 19.00
CA VAL A 4 5.10 -74.55 19.40
C VAL A 4 5.48 -75.34 20.65
N GLU A 5 4.52 -75.63 21.52
CA GLU A 5 4.67 -76.45 22.72
C GLU A 5 5.07 -77.91 22.45
N ASP A 6 4.83 -78.43 21.24
CA ASP A 6 5.10 -79.82 20.87
C ASP A 6 6.53 -80.03 20.31
N LEU A 7 7.33 -78.96 20.19
CA LEU A 7 8.69 -78.99 19.66
C LEU A 7 9.73 -79.25 20.75
N PRO A 8 10.94 -79.75 20.42
CA PRO A 8 12.05 -79.84 21.38
C PRO A 8 12.41 -78.46 21.97
N ASP A 9 12.85 -78.42 23.23
CA ASP A 9 13.13 -77.17 23.97
C ASP A 9 14.06 -76.19 23.22
N TRP A 10 15.07 -76.69 22.52
CA TRP A 10 15.98 -75.86 21.72
C TRP A 10 15.26 -75.13 20.59
N ALA A 11 14.27 -75.78 19.96
CA ALA A 11 13.50 -75.23 18.85
C ALA A 11 12.45 -74.23 19.36
N GLN A 12 11.85 -74.50 20.52
CA GLN A 12 10.96 -73.55 21.18
C GLN A 12 11.70 -72.25 21.50
N LYS A 13 12.90 -72.37 22.09
CA LYS A 13 13.75 -71.25 22.46
C LYS A 13 14.17 -70.41 21.25
N GLU A 14 14.65 -71.05 20.18
CA GLU A 14 15.03 -70.35 18.95
C GLU A 14 13.84 -69.58 18.35
N ILE A 15 12.64 -70.17 18.34
CA ILE A 15 11.43 -69.51 17.86
C ILE A 15 11.04 -68.32 18.75
N THR A 16 11.18 -68.43 20.07
CA THR A 16 10.89 -67.30 20.98
C THR A 16 11.91 -66.18 20.84
N ASP A 17 13.19 -66.51 20.71
CA ASP A 17 14.28 -65.54 20.61
C ASP A 17 14.17 -64.77 19.28
N THR A 18 13.99 -65.47 18.16
CA THR A 18 13.76 -64.85 16.84
C THR A 18 12.50 -63.98 16.79
N ARG A 19 11.42 -64.38 17.50
CA ARG A 19 10.21 -63.56 17.62
C ARG A 19 10.44 -62.30 18.45
N ALA A 20 11.19 -62.40 19.55
CA ALA A 20 11.55 -61.26 20.40
C ALA A 20 12.45 -60.27 19.64
N GLU A 21 13.44 -60.76 18.90
CA GLU A 21 14.28 -59.93 18.03
C GLU A 21 13.45 -59.25 16.93
N ALA A 22 12.58 -59.99 16.24
CA ALA A 22 11.71 -59.41 15.22
C ALA A 22 10.75 -58.38 15.80
N ALA A 23 10.25 -58.57 17.03
CA ALA A 23 9.43 -57.57 17.72
C ALA A 23 10.25 -56.32 18.06
N LYS A 24 11.47 -56.48 18.58
CA LYS A 24 12.40 -55.38 18.85
C LYS A 24 12.69 -54.55 17.60
N TYR A 25 13.06 -55.19 16.49
CA TYR A 25 13.33 -54.49 15.24
C TYR A 25 12.10 -53.76 14.68
N ARG A 26 10.89 -54.30 14.89
CA ARG A 26 9.65 -53.59 14.49
C ARG A 26 9.45 -52.32 15.31
N VAL A 27 9.67 -52.39 16.63
CA VAL A 27 9.56 -51.22 17.52
C VAL A 27 10.62 -50.18 17.16
N GLU A 28 11.89 -50.56 17.08
CA GLU A 28 12.99 -49.65 16.73
C GLU A 28 12.77 -48.99 15.37
N LYS A 29 12.29 -49.74 14.37
CA LYS A 29 11.96 -49.18 13.06
C LYS A 29 10.82 -48.16 13.15
N ASN A 30 9.76 -48.48 13.87
CA ASN A 30 8.62 -47.58 14.01
C ASN A 30 9.03 -46.30 14.75
N GLU A 31 9.77 -46.42 15.85
CA GLU A 31 10.29 -45.26 16.59
C GLU A 31 11.21 -44.39 15.74
N ALA A 32 12.08 -45.00 14.93
CA ALA A 32 12.96 -44.26 14.01
C ALA A 32 12.17 -43.54 12.92
N VAL A 33 11.13 -44.17 12.36
CA VAL A 33 10.25 -43.57 11.36
C VAL A 33 9.47 -42.40 11.97
N ASP A 34 8.85 -42.61 13.14
CA ASP A 34 8.06 -41.58 13.82
C ASP A 34 8.93 -40.38 14.20
N THR A 35 10.14 -40.62 14.68
CA THR A 35 11.11 -39.57 14.98
C THR A 35 11.53 -38.80 13.73
N ALA A 36 11.80 -39.49 12.62
CA ALA A 36 12.18 -38.86 11.36
C ALA A 36 11.03 -38.03 10.76
N VAL A 37 9.80 -38.55 10.83
CA VAL A 37 8.59 -37.85 10.37
C VAL A 37 8.33 -36.62 11.23
N ALA A 38 8.41 -36.73 12.55
CA ALA A 38 8.24 -35.59 13.45
C ALA A 38 9.30 -34.50 13.20
N ALA A 39 10.57 -34.88 13.06
CA ALA A 39 11.64 -33.93 12.77
C ALA A 39 11.48 -33.27 11.39
N ALA A 40 11.02 -34.02 10.38
CA ALA A 40 10.72 -33.47 9.07
C ALA A 40 9.54 -32.49 9.12
N GLN A 41 8.47 -32.83 9.84
CA GLN A 41 7.29 -31.98 9.98
C GLN A 41 7.62 -30.65 10.65
N VAL A 42 8.44 -30.66 11.72
CA VAL A 42 8.91 -29.42 12.36
C VAL A 42 9.69 -28.55 11.37
N LYS A 43 10.67 -29.12 10.66
CA LYS A 43 11.48 -28.38 9.68
C LYS A 43 10.64 -27.81 8.53
N PHE A 44 9.68 -28.57 8.02
CA PHE A 44 8.80 -28.10 6.95
C PHE A 44 7.85 -27.02 7.45
N GLN A 45 7.35 -27.13 8.68
CA GLN A 45 6.52 -26.09 9.27
C GLN A 45 7.31 -24.79 9.44
N GLU A 46 8.53 -24.86 9.99
CA GLU A 46 9.43 -23.69 10.11
C GLU A 46 9.71 -23.04 8.74
N GLN A 47 9.96 -23.84 7.70
CA GLN A 47 10.17 -23.34 6.35
C GLN A 47 8.92 -22.71 5.74
N LEU A 48 7.75 -23.31 5.97
CA LEU A 48 6.46 -22.75 5.52
C LEU A 48 6.17 -21.42 6.20
N ASP A 49 6.39 -21.34 7.51
CA ASP A 49 6.19 -20.11 8.28
C ASP A 49 7.15 -19.01 7.81
N ALA A 50 8.43 -19.35 7.61
CA ALA A 50 9.42 -18.42 7.07
C ALA A 50 9.06 -17.95 5.65
N ALA A 51 8.64 -18.85 4.77
CA ALA A 51 8.22 -18.53 3.40
C ALA A 51 6.95 -17.68 3.38
N SER A 52 5.99 -17.98 4.26
CA SER A 52 4.76 -17.21 4.41
C SER A 52 5.05 -15.78 4.86
N ASN A 53 5.89 -15.62 5.88
CA ASN A 53 6.30 -14.30 6.38
C ASN A 53 7.05 -13.49 5.30
N ALA A 54 7.99 -14.12 4.59
CA ALA A 54 8.71 -13.48 3.49
C ALA A 54 7.76 -13.06 2.35
N LYS A 55 6.77 -13.90 2.04
CA LYS A 55 5.73 -13.58 1.05
C LYS A 55 4.92 -12.37 1.47
N THR A 56 4.42 -12.32 2.71
CA THR A 56 3.65 -11.17 3.23
C THR A 56 4.48 -9.89 3.22
N GLU A 57 5.76 -9.96 3.57
CA GLU A 57 6.67 -8.81 3.51
C GLU A 57 6.85 -8.29 2.07
N VAL A 58 7.05 -9.19 1.11
CA VAL A 58 7.19 -8.84 -0.31
C VAL A 58 5.88 -8.28 -0.87
N GLU A 59 4.72 -8.86 -0.53
CA GLU A 59 3.41 -8.37 -0.94
C GLU A 59 3.16 -6.95 -0.41
N SER A 60 3.54 -6.67 0.84
CA SER A 60 3.45 -5.32 1.42
C SER A 60 4.34 -4.31 0.69
N LYS A 61 5.60 -4.67 0.41
CA LYS A 61 6.52 -3.81 -0.36
C LYS A 61 6.02 -3.57 -1.79
N LEU A 62 5.48 -4.61 -2.42
CA LEU A 62 4.94 -4.53 -3.78
C LEU A 62 3.69 -3.64 -3.83
N ALA A 63 2.77 -3.77 -2.86
CA ALA A 63 1.62 -2.88 -2.75
C ALA A 63 2.05 -1.42 -2.57
N GLY A 64 3.03 -1.16 -1.70
CA GLY A 64 3.63 0.18 -1.54
C GLY A 64 4.21 0.74 -2.83
N ALA A 65 5.03 -0.06 -3.53
CA ALA A 65 5.65 0.36 -4.79
C ALA A 65 4.62 0.62 -5.90
N ILE A 66 3.57 -0.21 -6.01
CA ILE A 66 2.47 0.01 -6.97
C ILE A 66 1.81 1.36 -6.69
N LEU A 67 1.50 1.64 -5.43
CA LEU A 67 0.85 2.88 -5.00
C LEU A 67 1.75 4.10 -5.25
N GLU A 68 3.05 4.02 -4.98
CA GLU A 68 4.00 5.08 -5.34
C GLU A 68 4.02 5.34 -6.86
N THR A 69 4.04 4.28 -7.67
CA THR A 69 4.02 4.45 -9.13
C THR A 69 2.70 5.01 -9.64
N SER A 70 1.56 4.69 -9.02
CA SER A 70 0.26 5.26 -9.40
C SER A 70 0.18 6.74 -9.03
N LYS A 71 0.68 7.13 -7.86
CA LYS A 71 0.83 8.55 -7.46
C LYS A 71 1.69 9.34 -8.45
N LEU A 72 2.85 8.81 -8.82
CA LEU A 72 3.73 9.45 -9.81
C LEU A 72 3.04 9.58 -11.18
N LYS A 73 2.35 8.54 -11.64
CA LYS A 73 1.57 8.59 -12.89
C LYS A 73 0.44 9.62 -12.83
N ALA A 74 -0.26 9.73 -11.69
CA ALA A 74 -1.30 10.72 -11.48
C ALA A 74 -0.74 12.15 -11.47
N ALA A 75 0.40 12.39 -10.81
CA ALA A 75 1.08 13.67 -10.80
C ALA A 75 1.54 14.10 -12.21
N LEU A 76 2.13 13.17 -12.98
CA LEU A 76 2.51 13.41 -14.37
C LEU A 76 1.29 13.68 -15.26
N GLY A 77 0.21 12.90 -15.08
CA GLY A 77 -1.05 13.10 -15.81
C GLY A 77 -1.71 14.45 -15.50
N ALA A 78 -1.51 15.00 -14.31
CA ALA A 78 -1.98 16.34 -13.94
C ALA A 78 -1.13 17.48 -14.56
N GLY A 79 -0.01 17.14 -15.22
CA GLY A 79 0.88 18.10 -15.90
C GLY A 79 1.81 18.86 -14.95
N ILE A 80 2.18 18.25 -13.81
CA ILE A 80 3.13 18.84 -12.88
C ILE A 80 4.55 18.80 -13.49
N PRO A 81 5.35 19.89 -13.40
CA PRO A 81 6.73 19.90 -13.90
C PRO A 81 7.58 18.81 -13.25
N ALA A 82 8.45 18.16 -14.02
CA ALA A 82 9.27 17.02 -13.56
C ALA A 82 10.04 17.31 -12.27
N ASP A 83 10.50 18.56 -12.08
CA ASP A 83 11.25 18.99 -10.90
C ASP A 83 10.42 18.95 -9.59
N LYS A 84 9.08 18.97 -9.68
CA LYS A 84 8.16 18.98 -8.54
C LYS A 84 7.26 17.74 -8.45
N VAL A 85 7.39 16.80 -9.39
CA VAL A 85 6.51 15.61 -9.47
C VAL A 85 6.63 14.74 -8.22
N VAL A 86 7.85 14.59 -7.68
CA VAL A 86 8.09 13.76 -6.50
C VAL A 86 7.41 14.37 -5.26
N GLU A 87 7.69 15.64 -4.97
CA GLU A 87 7.07 16.37 -3.85
C GLU A 87 5.54 16.41 -3.96
N PHE A 88 5.01 16.57 -5.18
CA PHE A 88 3.57 16.57 -5.42
C PHE A 88 2.96 15.18 -5.24
N SER A 89 3.66 14.11 -5.66
CA SER A 89 3.19 12.73 -5.48
C SER A 89 3.11 12.33 -4.01
N ASP A 90 3.99 12.84 -3.15
CA ASP A 90 3.97 12.60 -1.71
C ASP A 90 2.72 13.21 -1.04
N LEU A 91 2.21 14.31 -1.60
CA LEU A 91 1.00 14.99 -1.12
C LEU A 91 -0.29 14.32 -1.57
N LEU A 92 -0.24 13.40 -2.54
CA LEU A 92 -1.43 12.72 -3.03
C LEU A 92 -1.94 11.70 -2.00
N LYS A 93 -3.24 11.77 -1.75
CA LYS A 93 -3.98 10.83 -0.90
C LYS A 93 -4.99 10.08 -1.75
N GLY A 94 -5.14 8.79 -1.46
CA GLY A 94 -6.01 7.88 -2.19
C GLY A 94 -5.30 6.56 -2.44
N ASP A 95 -6.10 5.51 -2.53
CA ASP A 95 -5.63 4.14 -2.78
C ASP A 95 -5.98 3.68 -4.19
N THR A 96 -6.87 4.41 -4.88
CA THR A 96 -7.31 4.13 -6.24
C THR A 96 -6.87 5.19 -7.24
N ASP A 97 -6.69 4.79 -8.50
CA ASP A 97 -6.29 5.70 -9.58
C ASP A 97 -7.27 6.88 -9.78
N GLU A 98 -8.56 6.66 -9.50
CA GLU A 98 -9.61 7.67 -9.64
C GLU A 98 -9.53 8.72 -8.53
N GLU A 99 -9.36 8.27 -7.27
CA GLU A 99 -9.13 9.15 -6.13
C GLU A 99 -7.86 9.98 -6.31
N LEU A 100 -6.77 9.34 -6.74
CA LEU A 100 -5.49 10.00 -6.97
C LEU A 100 -5.59 11.08 -8.05
N LYS A 101 -6.32 10.83 -9.14
CA LYS A 101 -6.56 11.83 -10.20
C LYS A 101 -7.43 12.98 -9.70
N SER A 102 -8.51 12.68 -8.98
CA SER A 102 -9.40 13.70 -8.41
C SER A 102 -8.62 14.60 -7.45
N HIS A 103 -7.90 14.01 -6.50
CA HIS A 103 -7.09 14.73 -5.54
C HIS A 103 -5.96 15.53 -6.21
N ALA A 104 -5.32 14.99 -7.25
CA ALA A 104 -4.34 15.72 -8.04
C ALA A 104 -4.95 16.97 -8.70
N THR A 105 -6.16 16.86 -9.26
CA THR A 105 -6.84 18.02 -9.84
C THR A 105 -7.27 19.05 -8.80
N GLU A 106 -7.68 18.63 -7.61
CA GLU A 106 -8.00 19.54 -6.50
C GLU A 106 -6.76 20.27 -5.98
N LEU A 107 -5.67 19.56 -5.73
CA LEU A 107 -4.40 20.16 -5.33
C LEU A 107 -3.88 21.13 -6.39
N LYS A 108 -3.99 20.80 -7.68
CA LYS A 108 -3.61 21.72 -8.75
C LYS A 108 -4.38 23.05 -8.70
N LYS A 109 -5.69 23.00 -8.40
CA LYS A 109 -6.52 24.21 -8.21
C LYS A 109 -6.06 25.03 -7.00
N LEU A 110 -5.74 24.37 -5.89
CA LEU A 110 -5.34 25.04 -4.64
C LEU A 110 -3.98 25.73 -4.77
N PHE A 111 -3.02 25.09 -5.41
CA PHE A 111 -1.65 25.59 -5.49
C PHE A 111 -1.36 26.43 -6.74
N ASN A 112 -2.37 26.65 -7.60
CA ASN A 112 -2.25 27.40 -8.86
C ASN A 112 -0.99 27.02 -9.65
N VAL A 113 -0.68 25.71 -9.69
CA VAL A 113 0.54 25.13 -10.28
C VAL A 113 0.41 25.08 -11.80
N ASP A 114 0.00 26.20 -12.39
CA ASP A 114 0.03 26.37 -13.84
C ASP A 114 1.37 27.04 -14.16
N PRO A 115 2.33 26.32 -14.77
CA PRO A 115 3.70 26.82 -14.98
C PRO A 115 3.81 28.01 -15.95
N GLY A 116 2.70 28.56 -16.43
CA GLY A 116 2.65 29.69 -17.35
C GLY A 116 1.61 30.77 -17.03
N LYS A 117 0.87 30.65 -15.92
CA LYS A 117 -0.15 31.64 -15.55
C LYS A 117 0.30 32.37 -14.28
N PRO A 118 0.95 33.56 -14.39
CA PRO A 118 1.12 34.41 -13.22
C PRO A 118 -0.25 34.59 -12.57
N SER A 119 -0.31 34.57 -11.24
CA SER A 119 -1.52 34.94 -10.50
C SER A 119 -2.07 36.22 -11.14
N THR A 120 -3.22 36.11 -11.82
CA THR A 120 -3.85 37.23 -12.51
C THR A 120 -4.38 38.28 -11.53
N VAL A 121 -4.22 38.04 -10.23
CA VAL A 121 -4.55 39.00 -9.19
C VAL A 121 -3.30 39.86 -8.97
N PRO A 122 -3.29 41.13 -9.44
CA PRO A 122 -2.25 42.07 -9.03
C PRO A 122 -2.20 42.10 -7.50
N ALA A 123 -1.02 42.30 -6.94
CA ALA A 123 -0.87 42.53 -5.51
C ALA A 123 -1.51 43.89 -5.16
N VAL A 124 -2.83 43.90 -4.98
CA VAL A 124 -3.59 45.07 -4.56
C VAL A 124 -3.52 45.12 -3.05
N ASP A 125 -2.90 46.17 -2.51
CA ASP A 125 -2.94 46.48 -1.09
C ASP A 125 -4.39 46.83 -0.71
N PRO A 126 -5.06 46.04 0.16
CA PRO A 126 -6.42 46.32 0.59
C PRO A 126 -6.56 47.67 1.31
N SER A 127 -5.47 48.21 1.87
CA SER A 127 -5.44 49.50 2.56
C SER A 127 -5.41 50.71 1.61
N GLN A 128 -5.02 50.52 0.35
CA GLN A 128 -5.04 51.60 -0.66
C GLN A 128 -6.45 51.86 -1.21
N GLY A 129 -7.44 51.06 -0.81
CA GLY A 129 -8.75 51.02 -1.41
C GLY A 129 -8.68 50.47 -2.83
N SER A 130 -9.67 49.69 -3.24
CA SER A 130 -9.90 49.48 -4.67
C SER A 130 -10.11 50.88 -5.25
N GLY A 131 -9.13 51.41 -5.98
CA GLY A 131 -9.22 52.72 -6.61
C GLY A 131 -10.50 52.74 -7.41
N ASN A 132 -11.55 53.26 -6.78
CA ASN A 132 -12.89 53.20 -7.31
C ASN A 132 -12.78 53.94 -8.63
N GLU A 133 -13.24 53.32 -9.71
CA GLU A 133 -13.22 53.88 -11.05
C GLU A 133 -13.74 55.31 -10.92
N SER A 134 -12.81 56.27 -10.91
CA SER A 134 -13.10 57.63 -10.50
C SER A 134 -13.91 58.18 -11.65
N LEU A 135 -15.23 58.03 -11.57
CA LEU A 135 -16.16 58.81 -12.36
C LEU A 135 -15.69 60.25 -12.17
N PRO A 136 -15.16 60.90 -13.22
CA PRO A 136 -14.73 62.27 -13.08
C PRO A 136 -15.92 63.06 -12.53
N LEU A 137 -15.71 64.02 -11.63
CA LEU A 137 -16.80 64.80 -11.01
C LEU A 137 -17.81 65.37 -12.04
N ASN A 138 -17.38 65.53 -13.29
CA ASN A 138 -18.18 66.02 -14.44
C ASN A 138 -19.03 64.93 -15.14
N GLY A 139 -18.89 63.67 -14.74
CA GLY A 139 -19.63 62.51 -15.23
C GLY A 139 -20.59 61.91 -14.20
N ASP A 140 -20.60 62.44 -12.97
CA ASP A 140 -21.48 61.97 -11.90
C ASP A 140 -22.95 62.32 -12.24
N PRO A 141 -23.85 61.33 -12.35
CA PRO A 141 -25.27 61.56 -12.60
C PRO A 141 -25.93 62.46 -11.55
N LEU A 142 -25.42 62.49 -10.31
CA LEU A 142 -25.94 63.33 -9.24
C LEU A 142 -25.58 64.81 -9.47
N VAL A 143 -24.35 65.10 -9.92
CA VAL A 143 -23.93 66.47 -10.25
C VAL A 143 -24.72 67.01 -11.44
N ARG A 144 -24.96 66.18 -12.48
CA ARG A 144 -25.83 66.55 -13.60
C ARG A 144 -27.27 66.81 -13.19
N ALA A 145 -27.81 66.02 -12.25
CA ALA A 145 -29.16 66.23 -11.74
C ALA A 145 -29.28 67.57 -11.01
N VAL A 146 -28.27 67.95 -10.23
CA VAL A 146 -28.25 69.26 -9.54
C VAL A 146 -28.05 70.41 -10.53
N GLU A 147 -27.15 70.29 -11.50
CA GLU A 147 -26.99 71.31 -12.55
C GLU A 147 -28.26 71.53 -13.38
N ALA A 148 -29.00 70.46 -13.69
CA ALA A 148 -30.26 70.55 -14.42
C ALA A 148 -31.37 71.26 -13.61
N ILE A 149 -31.35 71.13 -12.29
CA ILE A 149 -32.29 71.82 -11.39
C ILE A 149 -31.91 73.31 -11.24
N VAL A 150 -30.62 73.62 -11.17
CA VAL A 150 -30.12 75.00 -10.98
C VAL A 150 -30.20 75.84 -12.26
N ARG A 151 -30.19 75.21 -13.45
CA ARG A 151 -30.30 75.89 -14.77
C ARG A 151 -31.74 76.06 -15.26
N ARG A 152 -32.75 75.85 -14.41
CA ARG A 152 -34.16 76.07 -14.72
C ARG A 152 -34.67 77.33 -14.02
#